data_AF-A0A9W6ZI37-F1
#
_entry.id   AF-A0A9W6ZI37-F1
#
_cell.length_a   1.000
_cell.length_b   1.000
_cell.length_c   1.000
_cell.angle_alpha   90.00
_cell.angle_beta   90.00
_cell.angle_gamma   90.00
#
_symmetry.space_group_name_H-M   'P 1'
#
loop_
_entity.id
_entity.type
_entity.pdbx_description
1 polymer ?
#
loop_
_entity_poly.entity_id
_entity_poly.type
_entity_poly.pdbx_seq_one_letter_code
_entity_poly.pdbx_strand_id
1 'polypeptide(L)'
;MTLNSDLKSSDNPKEWTSWALTWFISMCILATGNLAICFKLYVLSPRSVSKGTLSPTWKLTVIFTFVCAYRSYFPTIYLSRSCFVESGVSGILLARLMAFVGELCWMVQVANSLKVVNRALSRSPAVNVLANFVVVLISMAECFSTYATVTKNSLFFTLEEGSWVVAGVTCITPALFILVRAYRRVEDPSRRDPMIRLYLTIFVGFMFVYDIWGVSTDVRSNWNRYIEERDEVPSPWLDFHTGLDQVTGLCNLDRSWETWSGYLLWMTGYFSLGVWSSLALSILVLPEKSASAAPSEPLLV
;
A
#
# COMPACT_ATOMS: atom_id res chain seq x y z
N MET A 1 -11.67 45.55 -3.24
CA MET A 1 -10.86 44.33 -3.04
C MET A 1 -11.53 43.54 -1.93
N THR A 2 -12.59 42.83 -2.26
CA THR A 2 -13.40 42.01 -1.33
C THR A 2 -13.82 40.78 -2.12
N LEU A 3 -12.86 39.88 -2.30
CA LEU A 3 -13.06 38.50 -2.70
C LEU A 3 -12.66 37.70 -1.46
N ASN A 4 -13.62 37.36 -0.61
CA ASN A 4 -13.54 36.29 0.41
C ASN A 4 -14.71 36.41 1.40
N SER A 5 -15.81 35.71 1.10
CA SER A 5 -16.78 35.26 2.13
C SER A 5 -17.77 34.21 1.64
N ASP A 6 -17.94 34.01 0.33
CA ASP A 6 -19.10 33.26 -0.20
C ASP A 6 -18.81 31.80 -0.61
N LEU A 7 -17.67 31.22 -0.22
CA LEU A 7 -17.39 29.77 -0.39
C LEU A 7 -17.72 28.95 0.86
N LYS A 8 -18.71 29.39 1.65
CA LYS A 8 -19.48 28.49 2.51
C LYS A 8 -20.76 28.13 1.77
N SER A 9 -20.63 27.45 0.63
CA SER A 9 -21.79 26.83 0.03
C SER A 9 -22.24 25.71 0.96
N SER A 10 -23.51 25.77 1.34
CA SER A 10 -24.25 24.69 1.96
C SER A 10 -24.37 23.54 0.94
N ASP A 11 -23.25 22.95 0.55
CA ASP A 11 -23.23 21.89 -0.45
C ASP A 11 -23.93 20.68 0.15
N ASN A 12 -25.06 20.34 -0.45
CA ASN A 12 -25.74 19.08 -0.19
C ASN A 12 -24.71 17.96 -0.39
N PRO A 13 -24.37 17.16 0.65
CA PRO A 13 -23.28 16.18 0.57
C PRO A 13 -23.54 15.10 -0.49
N LYS A 14 -24.75 15.04 -1.05
CA LYS A 14 -25.13 14.11 -2.12
C LYS A 14 -24.92 14.68 -3.52
N GLU A 15 -24.65 15.97 -3.69
CA GLU A 15 -24.55 16.58 -5.02
C GLU A 15 -23.17 16.40 -5.65
N TRP A 16 -23.15 16.37 -6.98
CA TRP A 16 -21.92 16.32 -7.76
C TRP A 16 -21.41 17.74 -8.01
N THR A 17 -20.42 18.16 -7.24
CA THR A 17 -19.68 19.38 -7.52
C THR A 17 -18.69 19.17 -8.66
N SER A 18 -18.23 20.25 -9.29
CA SER A 18 -17.26 20.17 -10.40
C SER A 18 -15.95 19.50 -9.99
N TRP A 19 -15.46 19.75 -8.77
CA TRP A 19 -14.25 19.11 -8.26
C TRP A 19 -14.46 17.61 -8.02
N ALA A 20 -15.61 17.23 -7.44
CA ALA A 20 -15.95 15.85 -7.10
C ALA A 20 -16.04 15.01 -8.36
N LEU A 21 -16.72 15.53 -9.38
CA LEU A 21 -16.86 14.87 -10.68
C LEU A 21 -15.49 14.74 -11.38
N THR A 22 -14.69 15.80 -11.38
CA THR A 22 -13.36 15.82 -12.03
C THR A 22 -12.43 14.79 -11.39
N TRP A 23 -12.34 14.79 -10.07
CA TRP A 23 -11.51 13.83 -9.35
C TRP A 23 -11.98 12.40 -9.60
N PHE A 24 -13.28 12.13 -9.48
CA PHE A 24 -13.83 10.79 -9.68
C PHE A 24 -13.63 10.25 -11.10
N ILE A 25 -13.87 11.07 -12.13
CA ILE A 25 -13.59 10.67 -13.52
C ILE A 25 -12.10 10.38 -13.71
N SER A 26 -11.22 11.21 -13.12
CA SER A 26 -9.77 10.99 -13.19
C SER A 26 -9.37 9.66 -12.55
N MET A 27 -9.95 9.33 -11.39
CA MET A 27 -9.76 8.04 -10.70
C MET A 27 -10.24 6.86 -11.56
N CYS A 28 -11.40 6.98 -12.20
CA CYS A 28 -11.93 5.95 -13.10
C CYS A 28 -11.04 5.72 -14.33
N ILE A 29 -10.54 6.80 -14.95
CA ILE A 29 -9.64 6.73 -16.10
C ILE A 29 -8.32 6.05 -15.69
N LEU A 30 -7.74 6.48 -14.56
CA LEU A 30 -6.53 5.90 -14.01
C LEU A 30 -6.70 4.40 -13.74
N ALA A 31 -7.79 4.00 -13.08
CA ALA A 31 -8.10 2.60 -12.79
C ALA A 31 -8.21 1.74 -14.06
N THR A 32 -8.94 2.24 -15.06
CA THR A 32 -9.13 1.55 -16.33
C THR A 32 -7.81 1.42 -17.10
N GLY A 33 -7.00 2.48 -17.13
CA GLY A 33 -5.68 2.47 -17.74
C GLY A 33 -4.72 1.48 -17.05
N ASN A 34 -4.71 1.48 -15.72
CA ASN A 34 -3.93 0.53 -14.92
C ASN A 34 -4.31 -0.93 -15.20
N LEU A 35 -5.61 -1.24 -15.26
CA LEU A 35 -6.10 -2.57 -15.62
C LEU A 35 -5.67 -2.97 -17.04
N ALA A 36 -5.82 -2.06 -18.01
CA ALA A 36 -5.43 -2.32 -19.40
C ALA A 36 -3.92 -2.58 -19.54
N ILE A 37 -3.09 -1.80 -18.85
CA ILE A 37 -1.64 -1.98 -18.81
C ILE A 37 -1.27 -3.30 -18.14
N CYS A 38 -1.86 -3.60 -16.98
CA CYS A 38 -1.65 -4.87 -16.28
C CYS A 38 -2.01 -6.07 -17.15
N PHE A 39 -3.17 -6.03 -17.81
CA PHE A 39 -3.62 -7.07 -18.73
C PHE A 39 -2.67 -7.24 -19.93
N LYS A 40 -2.28 -6.13 -20.58
CA LYS A 40 -1.34 -6.16 -21.69
C LYS A 40 0.00 -6.75 -21.28
N LEU A 41 0.54 -6.34 -20.13
CA LEU A 41 1.80 -6.88 -19.61
C LEU A 41 1.67 -8.35 -19.23
N TYR A 42 0.56 -8.76 -18.63
CA TYR A 42 0.29 -10.16 -18.29
C TYR A 42 0.23 -11.06 -19.54
N VAL A 43 -0.44 -10.62 -20.61
CA VAL A 43 -0.55 -11.37 -21.87
C VAL A 43 0.77 -11.40 -22.64
N LEU A 44 1.51 -10.29 -22.67
CA LEU A 44 2.80 -10.19 -23.36
C LEU A 44 3.96 -10.79 -22.57
N SER A 45 3.79 -11.05 -21.27
CA SER A 45 4.85 -11.61 -20.43
C SER A 45 5.26 -12.98 -20.98
N PRO A 46 6.54 -13.16 -21.37
CA PRO A 46 7.00 -14.44 -21.90
C PRO A 46 6.72 -15.54 -20.89
N ARG A 47 6.08 -16.63 -21.31
CA ARG A 47 5.82 -17.82 -20.46
C ARG A 47 7.09 -18.38 -19.80
N SER A 48 8.28 -18.01 -20.29
CA SER A 48 9.58 -18.28 -19.67
C SER A 48 9.78 -17.55 -18.33
N VAL A 49 9.37 -16.27 -18.22
CA VAL A 49 9.33 -15.51 -16.95
C VAL A 49 8.38 -16.15 -15.94
N SER A 50 7.29 -16.78 -16.44
CA SER A 50 6.34 -17.57 -15.64
C SER A 50 6.88 -18.93 -15.16
N LYS A 51 8.06 -19.38 -15.59
CA LYS A 51 8.69 -20.63 -15.10
C LYS A 51 9.84 -20.37 -14.11
N GLY A 52 10.27 -19.13 -13.93
CA GLY A 52 11.29 -18.73 -12.96
C GLY A 52 10.72 -18.40 -11.57
N THR A 53 11.61 -18.01 -10.65
CA THR A 53 11.32 -17.70 -9.24
C THR A 53 10.30 -16.56 -9.01
N LEU A 54 9.94 -15.82 -10.06
CA LEU A 54 8.99 -14.69 -10.02
C LEU A 54 7.58 -15.06 -10.54
N SER A 55 7.32 -16.31 -10.93
CA SER A 55 5.97 -16.71 -11.39
C SER A 55 4.82 -16.44 -10.41
N PRO A 56 5.02 -16.46 -9.07
CA PRO A 56 3.97 -16.11 -8.13
C PRO A 56 3.60 -14.62 -8.11
N THR A 57 4.51 -13.71 -8.51
CA THR A 57 4.30 -12.27 -8.32
C THR A 57 3.26 -11.69 -9.28
N TRP A 58 3.15 -12.20 -10.50
CA TRP A 58 2.14 -11.72 -11.47
C TRP A 58 0.71 -11.93 -10.98
N LYS A 59 0.42 -13.03 -10.28
CA LYS A 59 -0.90 -13.25 -9.68
C LYS A 59 -1.19 -12.19 -8.62
N LEU A 60 -0.21 -11.88 -7.78
CA LEU A 60 -0.32 -10.84 -6.75
C LEU A 60 -0.51 -9.45 -7.37
N THR A 61 0.19 -9.15 -8.48
CA THR A 61 0.03 -7.89 -9.20
C THR A 61 -1.36 -7.74 -9.81
N VAL A 62 -1.90 -8.81 -10.41
CA VAL A 62 -3.27 -8.78 -10.96
C VAL A 62 -4.29 -8.54 -9.86
N ILE A 63 -4.18 -9.26 -8.73
CA ILE A 63 -5.06 -9.07 -7.57
C ILE A 63 -4.95 -7.65 -7.04
N PHE A 64 -3.74 -7.16 -6.79
CA PHE A 64 -3.50 -5.81 -6.28
C PHE A 64 -4.04 -4.72 -7.22
N THR A 65 -3.81 -4.86 -8.52
CA THR A 65 -4.30 -3.90 -9.52
C THR A 65 -5.82 -3.88 -9.56
N PHE A 66 -6.46 -5.05 -9.47
CA PHE A 66 -7.91 -5.16 -9.40
C PHE A 66 -8.47 -4.49 -8.12
N VAL A 67 -7.85 -4.73 -6.96
CA VAL A 67 -8.22 -4.08 -5.70
C VAL A 67 -8.13 -2.55 -5.81
N CYS A 68 -7.02 -2.02 -6.35
CA CYS A 68 -6.86 -0.59 -6.55
C CYS A 68 -7.90 -0.03 -7.52
N ALA A 69 -8.20 -0.75 -8.61
CA ALA A 69 -9.23 -0.31 -9.56
C ALA A 69 -10.62 -0.29 -8.90
N TYR A 70 -10.97 -1.33 -8.15
CA TYR A 70 -12.20 -1.38 -7.37
C TYR A 70 -12.32 -0.19 -6.41
N ARG A 71 -11.27 0.12 -5.64
CA ARG A 71 -11.27 1.24 -4.69
C ARG A 71 -11.27 2.62 -5.37
N SER A 72 -10.80 2.72 -6.62
CA SER A 72 -10.95 3.91 -7.45
C SER A 72 -12.37 4.11 -7.98
N TYR A 73 -13.07 3.02 -8.34
CA TYR A 73 -14.47 3.08 -8.78
C TYR A 73 -15.44 3.28 -7.62
N PHE A 74 -15.09 2.77 -6.43
CA PHE A 74 -15.89 2.88 -5.21
C PHE A 74 -15.05 3.44 -4.05
N PRO A 75 -14.65 4.74 -4.11
CA PRO A 75 -13.92 5.36 -3.01
C PRO A 75 -14.76 5.33 -1.73
N THR A 76 -14.12 4.96 -0.63
CA THR A 76 -14.74 4.85 0.70
C THR A 76 -13.79 5.36 1.77
N ILE A 77 -14.36 5.93 2.83
CA ILE A 77 -13.64 6.33 4.04
C ILE A 77 -14.18 5.50 5.20
N TYR A 78 -13.28 4.73 5.82
CA TYR A 78 -13.66 3.71 6.81
C TYR A 78 -14.26 4.31 8.08
N LEU A 79 -13.63 5.33 8.65
CA LEU A 79 -14.05 5.86 9.96
C LEU A 79 -15.40 6.59 9.89
N SER A 80 -15.61 7.44 8.88
CA SER A 80 -16.89 8.13 8.68
C SER A 80 -17.95 7.22 8.05
N ARG A 81 -17.55 6.02 7.60
CA ARG A 81 -18.35 5.10 6.80
C ARG A 81 -18.94 5.77 5.56
N SER A 82 -18.19 6.73 5.00
CA SER A 82 -18.62 7.50 3.84
C SER A 82 -18.27 6.79 2.55
N CYS A 83 -19.12 6.90 1.53
CA CYS A 83 -18.84 6.46 0.18
C CYS A 83 -19.14 7.55 -0.84
N PHE A 84 -18.32 7.56 -1.89
CA PHE A 84 -18.45 8.55 -2.96
C PHE A 84 -19.52 8.18 -3.99
N VAL A 85 -19.76 6.87 -4.16
CA VAL A 85 -20.74 6.30 -5.09
C VAL A 85 -21.63 5.37 -4.30
N GLU A 86 -22.95 5.55 -4.40
CA GLU A 86 -23.92 4.65 -3.82
C GLU A 86 -24.13 3.47 -4.77
N SER A 87 -23.78 2.26 -4.30
CA SER A 87 -23.93 1.01 -5.05
C SER A 87 -23.99 -0.16 -4.07
N GLY A 88 -24.58 -1.28 -4.48
CA GLY A 88 -24.60 -2.50 -3.68
C GLY A 88 -23.22 -3.07 -3.38
N VAL A 89 -22.19 -2.66 -4.14
CA VAL A 89 -20.80 -3.02 -3.87
C VAL A 89 -20.03 -1.96 -3.08
N SER A 90 -20.57 -0.76 -2.81
CA SER A 90 -19.85 0.29 -2.07
C SER A 90 -19.76 0.07 -0.55
N GLY A 91 -19.92 -1.19 -0.10
CA GLY A 91 -19.89 -1.55 1.32
C GLY A 91 -18.54 -1.27 1.97
N ILE A 92 -18.57 -0.69 3.17
CA ILE A 92 -17.36 -0.31 3.92
C ILE A 92 -16.54 -1.55 4.28
N LEU A 93 -17.20 -2.62 4.75
CA LEU A 93 -16.50 -3.87 5.08
C LEU A 93 -15.87 -4.50 3.84
N LEU A 94 -16.60 -4.55 2.71
CA LEU A 94 -16.06 -5.10 1.46
C LEU A 94 -14.84 -4.30 0.99
N ALA A 95 -14.91 -2.97 1.03
CA ALA A 95 -13.78 -2.12 0.66
C ALA A 95 -12.56 -2.33 1.57
N ARG A 96 -12.76 -2.57 2.87
CA ARG A 96 -11.67 -2.88 3.81
C ARG A 96 -11.08 -4.27 3.59
N LEU A 97 -11.90 -5.28 3.33
CA LEU A 97 -11.44 -6.64 3.00
C LEU A 97 -10.69 -6.68 1.66
N MET A 98 -11.13 -5.90 0.67
CA MET A 98 -10.40 -5.74 -0.58
C MET A 98 -9.04 -5.09 -0.33
N ALA A 99 -8.98 -4.04 0.48
CA ALA A 99 -7.73 -3.39 0.86
C ALA A 99 -6.78 -4.34 1.60
N PHE A 100 -7.28 -5.12 2.58
CA PHE A 100 -6.55 -6.18 3.28
C PHE A 100 -5.85 -7.13 2.29
N VAL A 101 -6.61 -7.68 1.33
CA VAL A 101 -6.06 -8.60 0.33
C VAL A 101 -5.02 -7.91 -0.55
N GLY A 102 -5.28 -6.67 -0.96
CA GLY A 102 -4.34 -5.88 -1.75
C GLY A 102 -3.03 -5.63 -1.01
N GLU A 103 -3.09 -5.11 0.21
CA GLU A 103 -1.93 -4.73 1.02
C GLU A 103 -1.04 -5.93 1.32
N LEU A 104 -1.63 -7.11 1.59
CA LEU A 104 -0.87 -8.35 1.67
C LEU A 104 -0.24 -8.77 0.34
N CYS A 105 -0.97 -8.67 -0.78
CA CYS A 105 -0.42 -8.99 -2.10
C CYS A 105 0.79 -8.10 -2.44
N TRP A 106 0.70 -6.81 -2.14
CA TRP A 106 1.80 -5.87 -2.34
C TRP A 106 2.96 -6.17 -1.41
N MET A 107 2.69 -6.45 -0.14
CA MET A 107 3.76 -6.69 0.82
C MET A 107 4.51 -8.00 0.56
N VAL A 108 3.82 -9.05 0.11
CA VAL A 108 4.48 -10.29 -0.34
C VAL A 108 5.36 -10.02 -1.56
N GLN A 109 4.96 -9.14 -2.49
CA GLN A 109 5.82 -8.74 -3.61
C GLN A 109 7.08 -8.00 -3.14
N VAL A 110 6.94 -7.05 -2.20
CA VAL A 110 8.06 -6.36 -1.57
C VAL A 110 9.02 -7.36 -0.93
N ALA A 111 8.52 -8.26 -0.08
CA ALA A 111 9.32 -9.29 0.58
C ALA A 111 10.06 -10.20 -0.42
N ASN A 112 9.39 -10.60 -1.50
CA ASN A 112 10.00 -11.43 -2.54
C ASN A 112 11.08 -10.66 -3.32
N SER A 113 10.88 -9.38 -3.61
CA SER A 113 11.88 -8.55 -4.29
C SER A 113 13.18 -8.42 -3.47
N LEU A 114 13.05 -8.22 -2.15
CA LEU A 114 14.20 -8.20 -1.23
C LEU A 114 14.97 -9.53 -1.27
N LYS A 115 14.26 -10.66 -1.25
CA LYS A 115 14.88 -12.01 -1.32
C LYS A 115 15.56 -12.25 -2.67
N VAL A 116 14.97 -11.79 -3.76
CA VAL A 116 15.54 -11.93 -5.11
C VAL A 116 16.84 -11.14 -5.23
N VAL A 117 16.86 -9.88 -4.80
CA VAL A 117 18.09 -9.06 -4.74
C VAL A 117 19.11 -9.65 -3.77
N ASN A 118 18.65 -10.18 -2.63
CA ASN A 118 19.52 -10.86 -1.68
C ASN A 118 20.25 -12.05 -2.30
N ARG A 119 19.56 -12.90 -3.08
CA ARG A 119 20.15 -14.05 -3.75
C ARG A 119 21.21 -13.67 -4.79
N ALA A 120 21.05 -12.52 -5.44
CA ALA A 120 21.99 -12.01 -6.42
C ALA A 120 23.25 -11.39 -5.78
N LEU A 121 23.10 -10.77 -4.60
CA LEU A 121 24.18 -10.02 -3.95
C LEU A 121 24.84 -10.74 -2.78
N SER A 122 24.11 -10.96 -1.68
CA SER A 122 24.70 -11.28 -0.36
C SER A 122 24.40 -12.68 0.14
N ARG A 123 23.25 -13.25 -0.26
CA ARG A 123 22.69 -14.51 0.25
C ARG A 123 22.58 -14.55 1.78
N SER A 124 22.47 -13.39 2.43
CA SER A 124 22.35 -13.27 3.87
C SER A 124 21.05 -13.89 4.38
N PRO A 125 21.09 -14.81 5.37
CA PRO A 125 19.89 -15.33 6.00
C PRO A 125 19.06 -14.23 6.68
N ALA A 126 19.73 -13.20 7.23
CA ALA A 126 19.07 -12.09 7.91
C ALA A 126 18.08 -11.36 7.00
N VAL A 127 18.45 -11.06 5.75
CA VAL A 127 17.54 -10.38 4.80
C VAL A 127 16.30 -11.23 4.53
N ASN A 128 16.41 -12.55 4.46
CA ASN A 128 15.26 -13.43 4.24
C ASN A 128 14.34 -13.45 5.47
N VAL A 129 14.90 -13.47 6.68
CA VAL A 129 14.14 -13.39 7.94
C VAL A 129 13.39 -12.07 8.03
N LEU A 130 14.08 -10.94 7.82
CA LEU A 130 13.47 -9.60 7.83
C LEU A 130 12.35 -9.49 6.78
N ALA A 131 12.60 -9.94 5.55
CA ALA A 131 11.59 -9.91 4.50
C ALA A 131 10.34 -10.75 4.83
N ASN A 132 10.49 -11.90 5.50
CA ASN A 132 9.34 -12.69 5.96
C ASN A 132 8.59 -12.00 7.10
N PHE A 133 9.33 -11.42 8.06
CA PHE A 133 8.74 -10.82 9.24
C PHE A 133 7.90 -9.58 8.92
N VAL A 134 8.28 -8.82 7.89
CA VAL A 134 7.45 -7.71 7.36
C VAL A 134 6.04 -8.19 7.01
N VAL A 135 5.90 -9.34 6.32
CA VAL A 135 4.57 -9.86 5.93
C VAL A 135 3.73 -10.19 7.16
N VAL A 136 4.35 -10.71 8.23
CA VAL A 136 3.67 -11.01 9.50
C VAL A 136 3.18 -9.72 10.15
N LEU A 137 4.04 -8.69 10.25
CA LEU A 137 3.68 -7.41 10.84
C LEU A 137 2.55 -6.73 10.07
N ILE A 138 2.59 -6.72 8.74
CA ILE A 138 1.51 -6.14 7.93
C ILE A 138 0.23 -6.97 8.03
N SER A 139 0.31 -8.30 8.13
CA SER A 139 -0.89 -9.11 8.38
C SER A 139 -1.56 -8.76 9.71
N MET A 140 -0.77 -8.45 10.74
CA MET A 140 -1.32 -7.94 12.01
C MET A 140 -1.90 -6.53 11.87
N ALA A 141 -1.23 -5.65 11.11
CA ALA A 141 -1.72 -4.30 10.81
C ALA A 141 -3.11 -4.35 10.17
N GLU A 142 -3.32 -5.25 9.21
CA GLU A 142 -4.61 -5.41 8.53
C GLU A 142 -5.72 -5.95 9.46
N CYS A 143 -5.37 -6.76 10.46
CA CYS A 143 -6.31 -7.15 11.50
C CYS A 143 -6.74 -5.95 12.35
N PHE A 144 -5.79 -5.07 12.71
CA PHE A 144 -6.09 -3.84 13.44
C PHE A 144 -6.96 -2.90 12.60
N SER A 145 -6.62 -2.69 11.33
CA SER A 145 -7.38 -1.83 10.40
C SER A 145 -8.83 -2.29 10.24
N THR A 146 -9.02 -3.61 10.14
CA THR A 146 -10.34 -4.22 10.01
C THR A 146 -11.13 -4.07 11.30
N TYR A 147 -10.50 -4.30 12.45
CA TYR A 147 -11.14 -4.11 13.75
C TYR A 147 -11.51 -2.63 13.99
N ALA A 148 -10.63 -1.70 13.61
CA ALA A 148 -10.86 -0.26 13.66
C ALA A 148 -12.07 0.15 12.79
N THR A 149 -12.19 -0.45 11.60
CA THR A 149 -13.28 -0.19 10.68
C THR A 149 -14.63 -0.67 11.23
N VAL A 150 -14.65 -1.81 11.92
CA VAL A 150 -15.84 -2.36 12.57
C VAL A 150 -16.25 -1.49 13.76
N THR A 151 -15.32 -1.22 14.68
CA THR A 151 -15.58 -0.55 15.97
C THR A 151 -15.56 0.99 15.92
N LYS A 152 -15.08 1.56 14.81
CA LYS A 152 -14.76 3.00 14.66
C LYS A 152 -13.77 3.52 15.70
N ASN A 153 -12.97 2.65 16.32
CA ASN A 153 -11.97 3.06 17.29
C ASN A 153 -10.64 3.39 16.59
N SER A 154 -10.28 4.67 16.59
CA SER A 154 -9.07 5.20 15.94
C SER A 154 -7.75 4.73 16.58
N LEU A 155 -7.77 4.16 17.79
CA LEU A 155 -6.60 3.51 18.38
C LEU A 155 -6.07 2.39 17.48
N PHE A 156 -6.96 1.58 16.91
CA PHE A 156 -6.55 0.45 16.09
C PHE A 156 -6.02 0.91 14.71
N PHE A 157 -6.50 2.04 14.19
CA PHE A 157 -5.84 2.69 13.05
C PHE A 157 -4.44 3.21 13.41
N THR A 158 -4.24 3.70 14.64
CA THR A 158 -2.90 4.06 15.12
C THR A 158 -1.97 2.84 15.20
N LEU A 159 -2.50 1.70 15.65
CA LEU A 159 -1.74 0.43 15.70
C LEU A 159 -1.43 -0.13 14.32
N GLU A 160 -2.34 -0.01 13.35
CA GLU A 160 -2.10 -0.34 11.93
C GLU A 160 -0.94 0.49 11.38
N GLU A 161 -1.08 1.82 11.37
CA GLU A 161 -0.05 2.73 10.82
C GLU A 161 1.28 2.59 11.57
N GLY A 162 1.22 2.38 12.89
CA GLY A 162 2.39 2.10 13.71
C GLY A 162 3.08 0.80 13.31
N SER A 163 2.32 -0.25 12.97
CA SER A 163 2.87 -1.53 12.51
C SER A 163 3.56 -1.40 11.15
N TRP A 164 3.02 -0.58 10.24
CA TRP A 164 3.66 -0.25 8.97
C TRP A 164 5.01 0.44 9.16
N VAL A 165 5.08 1.47 10.00
CA VAL A 165 6.33 2.16 10.35
C VAL A 165 7.32 1.21 11.02
N VAL A 166 6.88 0.40 11.99
CA VAL A 166 7.74 -0.57 12.66
C VAL A 166 8.30 -1.56 11.66
N ALA A 167 7.50 -2.07 10.72
CA ALA A 167 7.98 -2.96 9.66
C ALA A 167 9.01 -2.27 8.74
N GLY A 168 8.77 -1.01 8.38
CA GLY A 168 9.70 -0.19 7.60
C GLY A 168 11.06 -0.04 8.28
N VAL A 169 11.05 0.53 9.49
CA VAL A 169 12.25 0.88 10.27
C VAL A 169 13.02 -0.35 10.75
N THR A 170 12.34 -1.39 11.21
CA THR A 170 13.01 -2.55 11.84
C THR A 170 13.33 -3.68 10.87
N CYS A 171 12.67 -3.74 9.71
CA CYS A 171 12.85 -4.84 8.77
C CYS A 171 13.28 -4.41 7.37
N ILE A 172 12.53 -3.54 6.71
CA ILE A 172 12.84 -3.14 5.32
C ILE A 172 14.13 -2.33 5.27
N THR A 173 14.25 -1.30 6.11
CA THR A 173 15.41 -0.39 6.13
C THR A 173 16.72 -1.14 6.47
N PRO A 174 16.78 -2.03 7.49
CA PRO A 174 17.97 -2.84 7.75
C PRO A 174 18.29 -3.84 6.63
N ALA A 175 17.27 -4.46 6.02
CA ALA A 175 17.47 -5.33 4.86
C ALA A 175 18.10 -4.56 3.69
N LEU A 176 17.60 -3.37 3.38
CA LEU A 176 18.16 -2.49 2.36
C LEU A 176 19.59 -2.07 2.69
N PHE A 177 19.89 -1.75 3.95
CA PHE A 177 21.26 -1.42 4.38
C PHE A 177 22.24 -2.57 4.11
N ILE A 178 21.86 -3.80 4.45
CA ILE A 178 22.66 -5.01 4.17
C ILE A 178 22.88 -5.16 2.65
N LEU A 179 21.82 -5.00 1.85
CA LEU A 179 21.89 -5.14 0.39
C LEU A 179 22.74 -4.05 -0.26
N VAL A 180 22.63 -2.79 0.17
CA VAL A 180 23.47 -1.68 -0.30
C VAL A 180 24.94 -1.94 0.02
N ARG A 181 25.24 -2.41 1.25
CA ARG A 181 26.61 -2.76 1.63
C ARG A 181 27.15 -3.91 0.79
N ALA A 182 26.33 -4.92 0.52
CA ALA A 182 26.69 -6.04 -0.35
C ALA A 182 26.96 -5.56 -1.79
N TYR A 183 26.08 -4.72 -2.35
CA TYR A 183 26.25 -4.14 -3.69
C TYR A 183 27.57 -3.35 -3.83
N ARG A 184 27.93 -2.54 -2.82
CA ARG A 184 29.19 -1.76 -2.82
C ARG A 184 30.45 -2.63 -2.76
N ARG A 185 30.35 -3.85 -2.23
CA ARG A 185 31.45 -4.82 -2.11
C ARG A 185 31.60 -5.73 -3.34
N VAL A 186 30.72 -5.63 -4.32
CA VAL A 186 30.88 -6.38 -5.58
C VAL A 186 32.11 -5.82 -6.30
N GLU A 187 33.20 -6.60 -6.32
CA GLU A 187 34.46 -6.24 -6.99
C GLU A 187 34.36 -6.41 -8.51
N ASP A 188 33.72 -7.48 -8.96
CA ASP A 188 33.51 -7.78 -10.38
C ASP A 188 32.49 -6.81 -11.03
N PRO A 189 32.92 -5.93 -11.96
CA PRO A 189 32.03 -4.99 -12.64
C PRO A 189 30.91 -5.68 -13.41
N SER A 190 31.11 -6.92 -13.87
CA SER A 190 30.10 -7.68 -14.62
C SER A 190 28.91 -8.10 -13.75
N ARG A 191 29.10 -8.16 -12.42
CA ARG A 191 28.06 -8.48 -11.43
C ARG A 191 27.32 -7.24 -10.89
N ARG A 192 27.76 -6.03 -11.26
CA ARG A 192 27.12 -4.77 -10.87
C ARG A 192 25.97 -4.44 -11.83
N ASP A 193 24.83 -5.09 -11.61
CA ASP A 193 23.63 -4.85 -12.41
C ASP A 193 23.08 -3.42 -12.15
N PRO A 194 22.98 -2.56 -13.19
CA PRO A 194 22.42 -1.22 -13.05
C PRO A 194 20.95 -1.22 -12.58
N MET A 195 20.18 -2.27 -12.86
CA MET A 195 18.80 -2.40 -12.39
C MET A 195 18.74 -2.64 -10.88
N ILE A 196 19.68 -3.42 -10.32
CA ILE A 196 19.80 -3.58 -8.86
C ILE A 196 20.14 -2.25 -8.21
N ARG A 197 21.07 -1.48 -8.79
CA ARG A 197 21.39 -0.13 -8.30
C ARG A 197 20.17 0.78 -8.32
N LEU A 198 19.45 0.82 -9.43
CA LEU A 198 18.25 1.64 -9.57
C LEU A 198 17.19 1.26 -8.54
N TYR A 199 16.92 -0.04 -8.38
CA TYR A 199 16.01 -0.58 -7.37
C TYR A 199 16.41 -0.14 -5.96
N LEU A 200 17.68 -0.34 -5.57
CA LEU A 200 18.16 0.03 -4.24
C LEU A 200 18.09 1.55 -4.01
N THR A 201 18.45 2.36 -5.01
CA THR A 201 18.38 3.82 -4.90
C THR A 201 16.95 4.31 -4.72
N ILE A 202 16.01 3.83 -5.55
CA ILE A 202 14.59 4.20 -5.44
C ILE A 202 14.03 3.73 -4.10
N PHE A 203 14.30 2.47 -3.72
CA PHE A 203 13.64 1.89 -2.56
C PHE A 203 14.16 2.47 -1.24
N VAL A 204 15.47 2.76 -1.14
CA VAL A 204 16.04 3.49 0.01
C VAL A 204 15.45 4.90 0.11
N GLY A 205 15.37 5.62 -1.02
CA GLY A 205 14.77 6.97 -1.04
C GLY A 205 13.30 6.95 -0.62
N PHE A 206 12.53 5.99 -1.14
CA PHE A 206 11.12 5.79 -0.78
C PHE A 206 10.96 5.48 0.71
N MET A 207 11.71 4.51 1.25
CA MET A 207 11.61 4.13 2.67
C MET A 207 11.99 5.28 3.59
N PHE A 208 13.01 6.07 3.25
CA PHE A 208 13.39 7.24 4.04
C PHE A 208 12.26 8.27 4.14
N VAL A 209 11.59 8.56 3.03
CA VAL A 209 10.45 9.49 3.01
C VAL A 209 9.24 8.89 3.73
N TYR A 210 8.94 7.62 3.48
CA TYR A 210 7.80 6.92 4.04
C TYR A 210 7.90 6.78 5.57
N ASP A 211 9.04 6.34 6.11
CA ASP A 211 9.21 6.16 7.56
C ASP A 211 9.07 7.50 8.31
N ILE A 212 9.60 8.59 7.74
CA ILE A 212 9.44 9.94 8.31
C ILE A 212 7.98 10.37 8.26
N TRP A 213 7.34 10.25 7.08
CA TRP A 213 5.96 10.65 6.87
C TRP A 213 5.00 9.86 7.77
N GLY A 214 5.14 8.54 7.83
CA GLY A 214 4.27 7.65 8.60
C GLY A 214 4.29 8.00 10.08
N VAL A 215 5.47 8.30 10.65
CA VAL A 215 5.58 8.75 12.05
C VAL A 215 4.99 10.16 12.23
N SER A 216 5.38 11.11 11.38
CA SER A 216 5.05 12.53 11.59
C SER A 216 3.58 12.84 11.32
N THR A 217 2.97 12.09 10.42
CA THR A 217 1.66 12.38 9.84
C THR A 217 0.66 11.29 10.20
N ASP A 218 0.85 10.06 9.74
CA ASP A 218 -0.22 9.03 9.77
C ASP A 218 -0.45 8.49 11.19
N VAL A 219 0.61 8.06 11.88
CA VAL A 219 0.55 7.61 13.28
C VAL A 219 0.09 8.75 14.18
N ARG A 220 0.67 9.95 14.00
CA ARG A 220 0.33 11.11 14.83
C ARG A 220 -1.13 11.55 14.64
N SER A 221 -1.61 11.58 13.41
CA SER A 221 -2.99 11.98 13.09
C SER A 221 -3.99 11.03 13.75
N ASN A 222 -3.81 9.71 13.59
CA ASN A 222 -4.69 8.72 14.21
C ASN A 222 -4.59 8.72 15.75
N TRP A 223 -3.40 8.95 16.30
CA TRP A 223 -3.22 9.07 17.74
C TRP A 223 -3.95 10.29 18.31
N ASN A 224 -3.83 11.45 17.67
CA ASN A 224 -4.52 12.66 18.11
C ASN A 224 -6.04 12.46 18.10
N ARG A 225 -6.57 11.84 17.03
CA ARG A 225 -7.99 11.48 16.94
C ARG A 225 -8.42 10.55 18.06
N TYR A 226 -7.60 9.55 18.40
CA TYR A 226 -7.87 8.66 19.52
C TYR A 226 -7.97 9.42 20.85
N ILE A 227 -7.06 10.38 21.08
CA ILE A 227 -7.10 11.20 22.29
C ILE A 227 -8.36 12.07 22.34
N GLU A 228 -8.77 12.65 21.21
CA GLU A 228 -10.00 13.44 21.10
C GLU A 228 -11.23 12.56 21.38
N GLU A 229 -11.33 11.40 20.72
CA GLU A 229 -12.47 10.47 20.83
C GLU A 229 -12.59 9.79 22.21
N ARG A 230 -11.47 9.62 22.93
CA ARG A 230 -11.45 8.90 24.21
C ARG A 230 -12.31 9.58 25.28
N ASP A 231 -12.31 10.91 25.28
CA ASP A 231 -12.94 11.71 26.32
C ASP A 231 -14.34 12.24 25.89
N GLU A 232 -14.81 11.86 24.69
CA GLU A 232 -16.14 12.19 24.19
C GLU A 232 -17.26 11.40 24.89
N VAL A 233 -18.35 12.11 25.24
CA VAL A 233 -19.56 11.51 25.85
C VAL A 233 -20.81 11.92 25.05
N PRO A 234 -21.59 10.95 24.51
CA PRO A 234 -21.35 9.51 24.56
C PRO A 234 -20.13 9.08 23.72
N SER A 235 -19.55 7.93 24.05
CA SER A 235 -18.39 7.41 23.30
C SER A 235 -18.73 7.24 21.82
N PRO A 236 -17.87 7.69 20.90
CA PRO A 236 -18.07 7.53 19.46
C PRO A 236 -17.79 6.10 18.98
N TRP A 237 -17.21 5.25 19.83
CA TRP A 237 -16.86 3.88 19.52
C TRP A 237 -18.05 2.93 19.66
N LEU A 238 -18.06 1.93 18.79
CA LEU A 238 -19.09 0.90 18.78
C LEU A 238 -18.54 -0.38 19.41
N ASP A 239 -19.40 -1.12 20.10
CA ASP A 239 -19.10 -2.50 20.40
C ASP A 239 -18.97 -3.30 19.10
N PHE A 240 -18.25 -4.43 19.16
CA PHE A 240 -17.92 -5.18 17.97
C PHE A 240 -19.15 -5.68 17.20
N HIS A 241 -20.20 -6.14 17.90
CA HIS A 241 -21.38 -6.70 17.25
C HIS A 241 -22.21 -5.62 16.57
N THR A 242 -22.51 -4.54 17.27
CA THR A 242 -23.19 -3.37 16.67
C THR A 242 -22.35 -2.78 15.54
N GLY A 243 -21.03 -2.72 15.72
CA GLY A 243 -20.10 -2.30 14.69
C GLY A 243 -20.20 -3.15 13.43
N LEU A 244 -20.27 -4.48 13.59
CA LEU A 244 -20.35 -5.43 12.49
C LEU A 244 -21.68 -5.33 11.75
N ASP A 245 -22.78 -5.23 12.48
CA ASP A 245 -24.11 -5.05 11.90
C ASP A 245 -24.19 -3.74 11.10
N GLN A 246 -23.63 -2.65 11.62
CA GLN A 246 -23.67 -1.38 10.92
C GLN A 246 -22.69 -1.28 9.74
N VAL A 247 -21.51 -1.90 9.81
CA VAL A 247 -20.50 -1.82 8.73
C VAL A 247 -20.86 -2.69 7.52
N THR A 248 -21.73 -3.68 7.71
CA THR A 248 -22.29 -4.50 6.62
C THR A 248 -23.47 -3.82 5.91
N GLY A 249 -24.02 -2.76 6.50
CA GLY A 249 -25.05 -1.92 5.90
C GLY A 249 -24.55 -1.05 4.75
N LEU A 250 -25.46 -0.23 4.21
CA LEU A 250 -25.10 0.76 3.19
C LEU A 250 -24.19 1.84 3.79
N CYS A 251 -23.22 2.26 2.99
CA CYS A 251 -22.35 3.38 3.30
C CYS A 251 -23.12 4.71 3.28
N ASN A 252 -22.63 5.70 4.03
CA ASN A 252 -23.17 7.04 4.02
C ASN A 252 -22.70 7.77 2.75
N LEU A 253 -23.64 8.09 1.84
CA LEU A 253 -23.29 8.82 0.64
C LEU A 253 -22.87 10.26 0.98
N ASP A 254 -21.62 10.60 0.67
CA ASP A 254 -21.03 11.91 0.95
C ASP A 254 -19.97 12.25 -0.11
N ARG A 255 -20.07 13.46 -0.68
CA ARG A 255 -19.19 14.05 -1.69
C ARG A 255 -18.77 15.46 -1.30
N SER A 256 -18.91 15.82 -0.03
CA SER A 256 -18.49 17.13 0.50
C SER A 256 -16.97 17.29 0.49
N TRP A 257 -16.49 18.52 0.34
CA TRP A 257 -15.04 18.79 0.29
C TRP A 257 -14.39 18.54 1.65
N GLU A 258 -15.13 18.84 2.72
CA GLU A 258 -14.75 18.68 4.11
C GLU A 258 -14.36 17.23 4.41
N THR A 259 -15.16 16.28 3.92
CA THR A 259 -14.91 14.85 4.14
C THR A 259 -13.75 14.31 3.31
N TRP A 260 -13.61 14.74 2.04
CA TRP A 260 -12.72 14.08 1.09
C TRP A 260 -11.36 14.74 0.87
N SER A 261 -11.24 16.05 1.08
CA SER A 261 -10.05 16.83 0.74
C SER A 261 -8.74 16.26 1.32
N GLY A 262 -8.77 15.79 2.56
CA GLY A 262 -7.62 15.14 3.21
C GLY A 262 -7.20 13.81 2.60
N TYR A 263 -8.09 13.13 1.86
CA TYR A 263 -7.84 11.81 1.29
C TYR A 263 -7.48 11.85 -0.20
N LEU A 264 -7.76 12.96 -0.90
CA LEU A 264 -7.57 13.05 -2.36
C LEU A 264 -6.14 12.72 -2.78
N LEU A 265 -5.14 13.33 -2.13
CA LEU A 265 -3.73 13.14 -2.47
C LEU A 265 -3.29 11.70 -2.21
N TRP A 266 -3.61 11.18 -1.02
CA TRP A 266 -3.25 9.82 -0.61
C TRP A 266 -3.90 8.76 -1.51
N MET A 267 -5.22 8.84 -1.71
CA MET A 267 -5.94 7.87 -2.55
C MET A 267 -5.44 7.92 -3.99
N THR A 268 -5.25 9.11 -4.57
CA THR A 268 -4.73 9.24 -5.94
C THR A 268 -3.32 8.67 -6.04
N GLY A 269 -2.43 8.96 -5.09
CA GLY A 269 -1.07 8.44 -5.04
C GLY A 269 -1.04 6.92 -4.87
N TYR A 270 -1.80 6.39 -3.91
CA TYR A 270 -1.86 4.96 -3.62
C TYR A 270 -2.43 4.17 -4.81
N PHE A 271 -3.57 4.59 -5.38
CA PHE A 271 -4.21 3.88 -6.50
C PHE A 271 -3.49 4.07 -7.84
N SER A 272 -2.55 5.03 -7.94
CA SER A 272 -1.60 5.15 -9.06
C SER A 272 -0.28 4.48 -8.73
N LEU A 273 0.62 5.18 -8.02
CA LEU A 273 2.01 4.79 -7.73
C LEU A 273 2.08 3.41 -7.06
N GLY A 274 1.10 3.04 -6.24
CA GLY A 274 0.99 1.68 -5.70
C GLY A 274 0.93 0.64 -6.81
N VAL A 275 0.05 0.83 -7.81
CA VAL A 275 -0.08 -0.10 -8.95
C VAL A 275 1.20 -0.13 -9.78
N TRP A 276 1.79 1.04 -10.09
CA TRP A 276 3.03 1.10 -10.85
C TRP A 276 4.20 0.42 -10.12
N SER A 277 4.27 0.54 -8.78
CA SER A 277 5.25 -0.19 -7.98
C SER A 277 5.02 -1.70 -8.04
N SER A 278 3.76 -2.16 -7.93
CA SER A 278 3.39 -3.58 -8.04
C SER A 278 3.77 -4.16 -9.41
N LEU A 279 3.51 -3.42 -10.49
CA LEU A 279 3.94 -3.78 -11.84
C LEU A 279 5.47 -3.85 -11.95
N ALA A 280 6.18 -2.85 -11.41
CA ALA A 280 7.65 -2.82 -11.44
C ALA A 280 8.27 -4.02 -10.68
N LEU A 281 7.73 -4.37 -9.51
CA LEU A 281 8.18 -5.51 -8.72
C LEU A 281 7.99 -6.85 -9.45
N SER A 282 6.94 -6.98 -10.27
CA SER A 282 6.71 -8.18 -11.09
C SER A 282 7.54 -8.24 -12.37
N ILE A 283 8.03 -7.10 -12.84
CA ILE A 283 8.89 -7.01 -14.03
C ILE A 283 10.37 -7.07 -13.66
N LEU A 284 10.76 -6.92 -12.38
CA LEU A 284 12.15 -6.95 -11.92
C LEU A 284 12.79 -8.33 -12.18
N VAL A 285 13.21 -8.57 -13.42
CA VAL A 285 13.96 -9.74 -13.87
C VAL A 285 15.43 -9.43 -13.57
N LEU A 286 15.94 -9.99 -12.48
CA LEU A 286 17.39 -10.05 -12.31
C LEU A 286 17.93 -11.10 -13.28
N PRO A 287 18.95 -10.79 -14.09
CA PRO A 287 19.59 -11.76 -14.95
C PRO A 287 20.14 -12.93 -14.12
N GLU A 288 19.69 -14.15 -14.43
CA GLU A 288 20.24 -15.40 -13.87
C GLU A 288 21.75 -15.55 -14.10
N LYS A 289 22.36 -14.72 -14.97
CA LYS A 289 23.80 -14.69 -15.24
C LYS A 289 24.68 -14.51 -13.98
N SER A 290 24.13 -14.02 -12.87
CA SER A 290 24.87 -13.91 -11.59
C SER A 290 24.79 -15.16 -10.70
N ALA A 291 23.94 -16.14 -11.02
CA ALA A 291 23.75 -17.35 -10.23
C ALA A 291 24.59 -18.55 -10.72
N SER A 292 24.93 -18.61 -12.01
CA SER A 292 25.69 -19.72 -12.60
C SER A 292 27.21 -19.61 -12.49
N ALA A 293 27.73 -18.47 -12.00
CA ALA A 293 29.16 -18.22 -11.85
C ALA A 293 29.52 -17.81 -10.42
N ALA A 294 29.52 -18.76 -9.49
CA ALA A 294 30.25 -18.61 -8.23
C ALA A 294 30.81 -19.96 -7.79
N PRO A 295 32.12 -20.07 -7.52
CA PRO A 295 32.73 -21.29 -7.03
C PRO A 295 32.22 -21.63 -5.63
N SER A 296 32.14 -22.93 -5.37
CA SER A 296 31.78 -23.54 -4.10
C SER A 296 32.89 -23.34 -3.06
N GLU A 297 32.89 -22.22 -2.35
CA GLU A 297 33.61 -22.15 -1.07
C GLU A 297 32.75 -21.47 0.01
N PRO A 298 32.57 -22.13 1.18
CA PRO A 298 31.93 -21.51 2.32
C PRO A 298 32.92 -20.55 2.98
N LEU A 299 32.58 -19.26 3.02
CA LEU A 299 33.23 -18.31 3.93
C LEU A 299 32.78 -18.64 5.36
N LEU A 300 33.59 -19.44 6.05
CA LEU A 300 33.71 -19.45 7.50
C LEU A 300 34.31 -18.12 7.94
N VAL A 301 33.52 -17.23 8.56
CA VAL A 301 33.81 -16.45 9.78
C VAL A 301 32.49 -16.02 10.40
#